data_AF-A0A504JN56-F1
#
_entry.id   AF-A0A504JN56-F1
#
_cell.length_a   1.000
_cell.length_b   1.000
_cell.length_c   1.000
_cell.angle_alpha   90.00
_cell.angle_beta   90.00
_cell.angle_gamma   90.00
#
_symmetry.space_group_name_H-M   'P 1'
#
loop_
_entity.id
_entity.type
_entity.pdbx_description
1 polymer ?
#
loop_
_entity_poly.entity_id
_entity_poly.type
_entity_poly.pdbx_seq_one_letter_code
_entity_poly.pdbx_strand_id
1 'polypeptide(L)'
;MTYLYHKWFFFLDKEDEINLSDNPYTYFKTYFEESLSVNISKRYDMNDENGIYYHDVISMDSIKEYHKLNHLNKPMFTVKHFKNTVILESFDNQILKSTTIFNFDDNKKQLSSIVLNENKKLEEYREVFYENHRELKEKIVFKTDYSWQVHEEDLMDQI
;
A
#
# COMPACT_ATOMS: atom_id res chain seq x y z
N MET A 1 -3.29 -11.29 21.04
CA MET A 1 -2.92 -10.65 19.76
C MET A 1 -2.04 -11.63 18.99
N THR A 2 -2.46 -12.04 17.79
CA THR A 2 -1.71 -12.96 16.93
C THR A 2 -0.89 -12.16 15.93
N TYR A 3 0.36 -12.56 15.69
CA TYR A 3 1.26 -11.88 14.77
C TYR A 3 1.54 -12.76 13.55
N LEU A 4 1.55 -12.13 12.38
CA LEU A 4 1.99 -12.74 11.12
C LEU A 4 3.21 -11.97 10.59
N TYR A 5 4.10 -12.65 9.89
CA TYR A 5 5.34 -12.07 9.38
C TYR A 5 5.38 -12.25 7.88
N HIS A 6 5.49 -11.15 7.12
CA HIS A 6 5.39 -11.20 5.67
C HIS A 6 6.62 -10.63 4.98
N LYS A 7 6.93 -11.15 3.79
CA LYS A 7 7.89 -10.52 2.87
C LYS A 7 7.30 -9.27 2.24
N TRP A 8 6.00 -9.31 1.96
CA TRP A 8 5.21 -8.27 1.32
C TRP A 8 3.89 -8.05 2.05
N PHE A 9 3.50 -6.78 2.24
CA PHE A 9 2.35 -6.42 3.09
C PHE A 9 1.16 -5.86 2.30
N PHE A 10 1.30 -5.71 0.97
CA PHE A 10 0.28 -5.09 0.13
C PHE A 10 -0.98 -5.94 -0.07
N PHE A 11 -0.89 -7.26 0.12
CA PHE A 11 -2.03 -8.16 -0.13
C PHE A 11 -2.44 -9.03 1.07
N LEU A 12 -1.72 -8.91 2.21
CA LEU A 12 -2.00 -9.57 3.50
C LEU A 12 -2.59 -10.99 3.40
N ASP A 13 -2.09 -11.79 2.47
CA ASP A 13 -2.50 -13.18 2.29
C ASP A 13 -1.46 -14.13 2.93
N LYS A 14 -1.86 -15.39 3.06
CA LYS A 14 -1.09 -16.42 3.77
C LYS A 14 0.14 -16.90 3.00
N GLU A 15 0.22 -16.67 1.69
CA GLU A 15 1.31 -17.20 0.87
C GLU A 15 2.61 -16.42 1.07
N ASP A 16 2.52 -15.17 1.54
CA ASP A 16 3.66 -14.28 1.75
C ASP A 16 4.31 -14.38 3.15
N GLU A 17 3.90 -15.35 3.98
CA GLU A 17 4.44 -15.54 5.33
C GLU A 17 5.91 -16.03 5.32
N ILE A 18 6.74 -15.49 6.21
CA ILE A 18 8.18 -15.82 6.30
C ILE A 18 8.57 -16.39 7.66
N ASN A 19 9.67 -17.14 7.67
CA ASN A 19 10.30 -17.60 8.90
C ASN A 19 11.42 -16.64 9.33
N LEU A 20 11.30 -16.09 10.54
CA LEU A 20 12.30 -15.17 11.09
C LEU A 20 13.67 -15.83 11.35
N SER A 21 13.74 -17.17 11.46
CA SER A 21 15.02 -17.88 11.61
C SER A 21 15.96 -17.65 10.43
N ASP A 22 15.41 -17.31 9.26
CA ASP A 22 16.17 -17.10 8.03
C ASP A 22 16.81 -15.70 7.99
N ASN A 23 16.60 -14.91 9.05
CA ASN A 23 17.14 -13.57 9.30
C ASN A 23 17.03 -12.63 8.07
N PRO A 24 15.79 -12.39 7.60
CA PRO A 24 15.55 -11.58 6.42
C PRO A 24 15.99 -10.14 6.62
N TYR A 25 16.58 -9.53 5.58
CA TYR A 25 16.98 -8.12 5.60
C TYR A 25 15.81 -7.16 5.77
N THR A 26 14.65 -7.47 5.18
CA THR A 26 13.42 -6.68 5.32
C THR A 26 12.24 -7.60 5.50
N TYR A 27 11.35 -7.27 6.45
CA TYR A 27 10.10 -7.97 6.68
C TYR A 27 9.04 -7.07 7.29
N PHE A 28 7.80 -7.56 7.29
CA PHE A 28 6.65 -6.89 7.90
C PHE A 28 6.08 -7.75 9.01
N LYS A 29 5.81 -7.16 10.16
CA LYS A 29 5.05 -7.79 11.25
C LYS A 29 3.65 -7.21 11.27
N THR A 30 2.65 -8.04 11.05
CA THR A 30 1.25 -7.62 10.91
C THR A 30 0.38 -8.14 12.06
N TYR A 31 -0.56 -7.32 12.52
CA TYR A 31 -1.56 -7.68 13.51
C TYR A 31 -2.83 -6.83 13.35
N PHE A 32 -3.95 -7.32 13.88
CA PHE A 32 -5.19 -6.55 13.96
C PHE A 32 -5.26 -5.77 15.28
N GLU A 33 -5.52 -4.45 15.19
CA GLU A 33 -5.70 -3.56 16.34
C GLU A 33 -7.20 -3.32 16.58
N GLU A 34 -7.73 -3.94 17.62
CA GLU A 34 -9.17 -3.92 17.94
C GLU A 34 -9.70 -2.51 18.22
N SER A 35 -8.92 -1.67 18.91
CA SER A 35 -9.35 -0.31 19.29
C SER A 35 -9.58 0.61 18.09
N LEU A 36 -8.95 0.31 16.97
CA LEU A 36 -9.08 1.04 15.70
C LEU A 36 -9.88 0.25 14.66
N SER A 37 -10.06 -1.06 14.88
CA SER A 37 -10.60 -2.01 13.91
C SER A 37 -9.85 -2.00 12.58
N VAL A 38 -8.51 -1.94 12.62
CA VAL A 38 -7.63 -1.93 11.43
C VAL A 38 -6.53 -2.98 11.54
N ASN A 39 -6.04 -3.44 10.38
CA ASN A 39 -4.77 -4.16 10.33
C ASN A 39 -3.62 -3.15 10.37
N ILE A 40 -2.60 -3.45 11.18
CA ILE A 40 -1.36 -2.68 11.30
C ILE A 40 -0.21 -3.58 10.85
N SER A 41 0.58 -3.11 9.89
CA SER A 41 1.84 -3.74 9.50
C SER A 41 3.00 -2.86 9.94
N LYS A 42 4.04 -3.47 10.50
CA LYS A 42 5.27 -2.81 10.92
C LYS A 42 6.42 -3.28 10.07
N ARG A 43 7.09 -2.38 9.36
CA ARG A 43 8.29 -2.71 8.59
C ARG A 43 9.50 -2.79 9.50
N TYR A 44 10.28 -3.84 9.34
CA TYR A 44 11.58 -4.02 9.95
C TYR A 44 12.63 -4.11 8.85
N ASP A 45 13.68 -3.30 8.93
CA ASP A 45 14.88 -3.47 8.11
C ASP A 45 16.05 -3.79 9.05
N MET A 46 16.74 -4.91 8.82
CA MET A 46 17.81 -5.42 9.69
C MET A 46 17.40 -5.47 11.18
N ASN A 47 16.14 -5.83 11.45
CA ASN A 47 15.49 -5.85 12.78
C ASN A 47 15.19 -4.48 13.42
N ASP A 48 15.44 -3.37 12.74
CA ASP A 48 15.04 -2.04 13.17
C ASP A 48 13.66 -1.67 12.60
N GLU A 49 12.73 -1.28 13.48
CA GLU A 49 11.39 -0.85 13.10
C GLU A 49 11.43 0.50 12.36
N ASN A 50 11.07 0.50 11.08
CA ASN A 50 11.26 1.62 10.14
C ASN A 50 9.97 2.20 9.54
N GLY A 51 8.79 1.67 9.89
CA GLY A 51 7.54 2.26 9.44
C GLY A 51 6.30 1.53 9.94
N ILE A 52 5.23 2.29 10.15
CA ILE A 52 3.94 1.79 10.61
C ILE A 52 2.89 2.05 9.54
N TYR A 53 2.23 0.99 9.09
CA TYR A 53 1.29 0.97 7.98
C TYR A 53 -0.10 0.60 8.50
N TYR A 54 -1.07 1.49 8.33
CA TYR A 54 -2.46 1.29 8.75
C TYR A 54 -3.31 0.97 7.52
N HIS A 55 -3.94 -0.20 7.52
CA HIS A 55 -4.66 -0.70 6.34
C HIS A 55 -6.16 -0.39 6.43
N ASP A 56 -6.72 0.08 5.31
CA ASP A 56 -8.15 0.33 5.07
C ASP A 56 -8.80 1.19 6.18
N VAL A 57 -8.09 2.26 6.54
CA VAL A 57 -8.44 3.20 7.61
C VAL A 57 -9.79 3.87 7.35
N ILE A 58 -10.69 3.79 8.34
CA ILE A 58 -12.00 4.46 8.33
C ILE A 58 -11.91 5.89 8.89
N SER A 59 -11.10 6.10 9.94
CA SER A 59 -10.99 7.39 10.66
C SER A 59 -9.52 7.81 10.78
N MET A 60 -9.13 8.86 10.04
CA MET A 60 -7.77 9.40 10.08
C MET A 60 -7.40 10.01 11.44
N ASP A 61 -8.36 10.62 12.13
CA ASP A 61 -8.10 11.27 13.42
C ASP A 61 -7.76 10.22 14.49
N SER A 62 -8.49 9.11 14.52
CA SER A 62 -8.24 8.00 15.44
C SER A 62 -6.85 7.37 15.21
N ILE A 63 -6.45 7.18 13.95
CA ILE A 63 -5.11 6.67 13.62
C ILE A 63 -4.02 7.65 14.05
N LYS A 64 -4.19 8.95 13.77
CA LYS A 64 -3.21 9.98 14.15
C LYS A 64 -3.02 10.05 15.66
N GLU A 65 -4.09 9.95 16.44
CA GLU A 65 -4.02 9.93 17.90
C GLU A 65 -3.33 8.66 18.41
N TYR A 66 -3.75 7.49 17.93
CA TYR A 66 -3.13 6.22 18.30
C TYR A 66 -1.63 6.19 17.95
N HIS A 67 -1.25 6.69 16.77
CA HIS A 67 0.14 6.72 16.32
C HIS A 67 1.01 7.60 17.22
N LYS A 68 0.53 8.79 17.60
CA LYS A 68 1.22 9.69 18.54
C LYS A 68 1.51 9.00 19.88
N LEU A 69 0.57 8.20 20.38
CA LEU A 69 0.69 7.54 21.69
C LEU A 69 1.60 6.31 21.63
N ASN A 70 1.52 5.51 20.57
CA ASN A 70 2.12 4.17 20.53
C ASN A 70 3.39 4.06 19.66
N HIS A 71 3.59 4.99 18.71
CA HIS A 71 4.64 4.90 17.70
C HIS A 71 5.32 6.25 17.46
N LEU A 72 5.54 7.01 18.54
CA LEU A 72 6.17 8.31 18.48
C LEU A 72 7.50 8.27 17.71
N ASN A 73 7.72 9.23 16.82
CA ASN A 73 8.90 9.35 15.94
C ASN A 73 9.06 8.25 14.88
N LYS A 74 8.06 7.39 14.68
CA LYS A 74 8.07 6.43 13.58
C LYS A 74 7.38 7.00 12.34
N PRO A 75 7.83 6.66 11.12
CA PRO A 75 7.11 7.02 9.91
C PRO A 75 5.71 6.40 9.90
N MET A 76 4.72 7.20 9.52
CA MET A 76 3.31 6.80 9.45
C MET A 76 2.87 6.68 7.99
N PHE A 77 2.21 5.58 7.67
CA PHE A 77 1.63 5.33 6.36
C PHE A 77 0.20 4.82 6.48
N THR A 78 -0.67 5.19 5.54
CA THR A 78 -1.96 4.51 5.36
C THR A 78 -1.95 3.75 4.04
N VAL A 79 -2.62 2.60 4.03
CA VAL A 79 -2.70 1.70 2.88
C VAL A 79 -4.17 1.51 2.57
N LYS A 80 -4.59 1.82 1.35
CA LYS A 80 -5.94 1.53 0.86
C LYS A 80 -5.84 0.50 -0.24
N HIS A 81 -6.54 -0.61 -0.08
CA HIS A 81 -6.54 -1.67 -1.09
C HIS A 81 -7.77 -1.55 -1.99
N PHE A 82 -7.50 -1.62 -3.28
CA PHE A 82 -8.46 -1.86 -4.33
C PHE A 82 -8.02 -3.13 -5.07
N LYS A 83 -8.94 -3.74 -5.84
CA LYS A 83 -8.75 -5.06 -6.48
C LYS A 83 -7.30 -5.34 -6.91
N ASN A 84 -6.75 -4.50 -7.80
CA ASN A 84 -5.39 -4.61 -8.32
C ASN A 84 -4.58 -3.32 -8.11
N THR A 85 -4.99 -2.47 -7.18
CA THR A 85 -4.34 -1.18 -6.95
C THR A 85 -4.21 -0.92 -5.46
N VAL A 86 -3.01 -0.51 -5.03
CA VAL A 86 -2.77 -0.10 -3.65
C VAL A 86 -2.39 1.37 -3.63
N ILE A 87 -3.07 2.14 -2.79
CA ILE A 87 -2.71 3.52 -2.51
C ILE A 87 -2.00 3.56 -1.15
N LEU A 88 -0.77 4.08 -1.15
CA LEU A 88 0.05 4.30 0.03
C LEU A 88 0.19 5.81 0.26
N GLU A 89 -0.38 6.33 1.34
CA GLU A 89 -0.19 7.73 1.73
C GLU A 89 0.87 7.79 2.84
N SER A 90 1.88 8.64 2.68
CA SER A 90 2.92 8.89 3.70
C SER A 90 2.62 10.16 4.48
N PHE A 91 2.88 10.12 5.77
CA PHE A 91 2.65 11.25 6.67
C PHE A 91 3.92 11.61 7.43
N ASP A 92 4.23 12.90 7.47
CA ASP A 92 5.25 13.48 8.33
C ASP A 92 4.58 14.47 9.27
N ASN A 93 4.84 14.33 10.59
CA ASN A 93 4.17 15.12 11.63
C ASN A 93 2.64 15.19 11.44
N GLN A 94 2.02 14.08 10.99
CA GLN A 94 0.59 13.95 10.71
C GLN A 94 0.04 14.75 9.53
N ILE A 95 0.92 15.31 8.71
CA ILE A 95 0.60 16.01 7.47
C ILE A 95 0.93 15.06 6.31
N LEU A 96 0.00 14.96 5.35
CA LEU A 96 0.21 14.16 4.14
C LEU A 96 1.43 14.71 3.37
N LYS A 97 2.40 13.85 3.09
CA LYS A 97 3.62 14.19 2.36
C LYS A 97 3.62 13.68 0.93
N SER A 98 3.17 12.46 0.75
CA SER A 98 3.06 11.87 -0.58
C SER A 98 1.99 10.80 -0.64
N THR A 99 1.49 10.58 -1.84
CA THR A 99 0.60 9.47 -2.19
C THR A 99 1.28 8.67 -3.29
N THR A 100 1.59 7.41 -3.01
CA THR A 100 2.11 6.47 -4.01
C THR A 100 1.01 5.50 -4.39
N ILE A 101 0.81 5.30 -5.69
CA ILE A 101 -0.20 4.40 -6.22
C ILE A 101 0.51 3.29 -6.94
N PHE A 102 0.27 2.05 -6.53
CA PHE A 102 0.84 0.85 -7.12
C PHE A 102 -0.24 0.09 -7.87
N ASN A 103 0.01 -0.28 -9.13
CA ASN A 103 -0.87 -1.17 -9.88
C ASN A 103 -0.23 -2.53 -10.02
N PHE A 104 -1.06 -3.56 -9.95
CA PHE A 104 -0.68 -4.95 -10.00
C PHE A 104 -1.46 -5.68 -11.09
N ASP A 105 -0.93 -6.82 -11.55
CA ASP A 105 -1.70 -7.78 -12.33
C ASP A 105 -2.56 -8.67 -11.41
N ASP A 106 -3.34 -9.57 -12.01
CA ASP A 106 -4.17 -10.52 -11.25
C ASP A 106 -3.34 -11.54 -10.45
N ASN A 107 -2.02 -11.65 -10.71
CA ASN A 107 -1.07 -12.48 -9.98
C ASN A 107 -0.27 -11.68 -8.94
N LYS A 108 -0.67 -10.44 -8.63
CA LYS A 108 -0.03 -9.54 -7.66
C LYS A 108 1.38 -9.10 -8.05
N LYS A 109 1.80 -9.29 -9.31
CA LYS A 109 3.03 -8.71 -9.83
C LYS A 109 2.83 -7.21 -10.02
N GLN A 110 3.74 -6.39 -9.51
CA GLN A 110 3.68 -4.94 -9.72
C GLN A 110 3.89 -4.63 -11.20
N LEU A 111 2.93 -3.91 -11.79
CA LEU A 111 2.99 -3.43 -13.18
C LEU A 111 3.50 -1.99 -13.27
N SER A 112 3.08 -1.13 -12.35
CA SER A 112 3.48 0.29 -12.39
C SER A 112 3.33 0.95 -11.02
N SER A 113 4.00 2.10 -10.85
CA SER A 113 3.75 2.97 -9.71
C SER A 113 3.77 4.45 -10.10
N ILE A 114 3.00 5.27 -9.38
CA ILE A 114 3.03 6.73 -9.50
C ILE A 114 3.23 7.33 -8.11
N VAL A 115 4.13 8.31 -8.00
CA VAL A 115 4.34 9.09 -6.76
C VAL A 115 3.82 10.51 -6.94
N LEU A 116 2.94 10.92 -6.06
CA LEU A 116 2.38 12.26 -5.96
C LEU A 116 2.89 12.92 -4.67
N ASN A 117 3.41 14.14 -4.80
CA ASN A 117 3.87 14.92 -3.64
C ASN A 117 2.72 15.75 -3.05
N GLU A 118 2.93 16.28 -1.85
CA GLU A 118 2.01 17.05 -0.99
C GLU A 118 1.08 18.07 -1.68
N ASN A 119 1.48 18.61 -2.84
CA ASN A 119 0.75 19.68 -3.54
C ASN A 119 -0.12 19.20 -4.73
N LYS A 120 -0.25 17.89 -4.94
CA LYS A 120 -0.92 17.34 -6.13
C LYS A 120 -2.30 16.81 -5.78
N LYS A 121 -3.32 17.25 -6.52
CA LYS A 121 -4.69 16.71 -6.43
C LYS A 121 -4.74 15.36 -7.13
N LEU A 122 -5.21 14.34 -6.42
CA LEU A 122 -5.57 13.06 -7.01
C LEU A 122 -7.05 13.12 -7.39
N GLU A 123 -7.36 13.03 -8.68
CA GLU A 123 -8.73 12.82 -9.14
C GLU A 123 -8.93 11.33 -9.40
N GLU A 124 -9.75 10.70 -8.57
CA GLU A 124 -10.22 9.32 -8.76
C GLU A 124 -11.37 9.32 -9.76
N TYR A 125 -11.30 8.49 -10.80
CA TYR A 125 -12.47 8.17 -11.61
C TYR A 125 -12.50 6.68 -11.95
N ARG A 126 -13.73 6.19 -12.14
CA ARG A 126 -13.99 4.81 -12.52
C ARG A 126 -14.13 4.75 -14.03
N GLU A 127 -13.21 4.05 -14.68
CA GLU A 127 -13.35 3.71 -16.08
C GLU A 127 -14.15 2.41 -16.19
N VAL A 128 -15.21 2.46 -16.98
CA VAL A 128 -16.09 1.32 -17.25
C VAL A 128 -15.89 0.92 -18.70
N PHE A 129 -15.45 -0.31 -18.94
CA PHE A 129 -15.20 -0.83 -20.28
C PHE A 129 -15.83 -2.21 -20.47
N TYR A 130 -16.06 -2.59 -21.72
CA TYR A 130 -16.57 -3.91 -22.06
C TYR A 130 -15.42 -4.79 -22.55
N GLU A 131 -15.17 -5.89 -21.85
CA GLU A 131 -14.27 -6.92 -22.35
C GLU A 131 -15.04 -7.85 -23.30
N ASN A 132 -14.51 -8.06 -24.51
CA ASN A 132 -15.07 -8.95 -25.53
C ASN A 132 -16.57 -8.75 -25.83
N HIS A 133 -17.06 -7.51 -25.68
CA HIS A 133 -18.47 -7.11 -25.86
C HIS A 133 -19.49 -7.88 -25.01
N ARG A 134 -19.07 -8.53 -23.91
CA ARG A 134 -19.95 -9.39 -23.11
C ARG A 134 -19.88 -9.16 -21.61
N GLU A 135 -18.80 -8.58 -21.10
CA GLU A 135 -18.62 -8.37 -19.66
C GLU A 135 -18.27 -6.91 -19.36
N LEU A 136 -19.06 -6.27 -18.49
CA LEU A 136 -18.80 -4.92 -17.98
C LEU A 136 -17.71 -5.03 -16.90
N LYS A 137 -16.54 -4.44 -17.14
CA LYS A 137 -15.45 -4.37 -16.17
C LYS A 137 -15.24 -2.93 -15.72
N GLU A 138 -15.03 -2.77 -14.41
CA GLU A 138 -14.63 -1.51 -13.80
C GLU A 138 -13.13 -1.55 -13.53
N LYS A 139 -12.43 -0.49 -13.94
CA LYS A 139 -11.05 -0.21 -13.52
C LYS A 139 -11.03 1.14 -12.84
N ILE A 140 -10.44 1.17 -11.65
CA ILE A 140 -10.13 2.44 -11.01
C ILE A 140 -8.91 3.00 -11.73
N VAL A 141 -9.06 4.20 -12.30
CA VAL A 141 -7.99 4.87 -13.02
C VAL A 141 -7.71 6.19 -12.31
N PHE A 142 -6.45 6.39 -11.98
CA PHE A 142 -5.97 7.63 -11.41
C PHE A 142 -5.36 8.45 -12.55
N LYS A 143 -6.00 9.56 -12.96
CA LYS A 143 -5.30 10.53 -13.81
C LYS A 143 -4.45 11.38 -12.91
N THR A 144 -3.27 11.64 -13.41
CA THR A 144 -2.44 12.70 -12.90
C THR A 144 -2.03 13.52 -14.11
N ASP A 145 -1.69 14.80 -13.93
CA ASP A 145 -1.17 15.63 -15.02
C ASP A 145 0.27 15.24 -15.42
N TYR A 146 0.75 14.07 -14.97
CA TYR A 146 2.09 13.56 -15.17
C TYR A 146 2.09 12.31 -16.04
N SER A 147 3.13 12.20 -16.86
CA SER A 147 3.45 11.04 -17.67
C SER A 147 3.74 9.84 -16.78
N TRP A 148 3.11 8.71 -17.06
CA TRP A 148 3.41 7.42 -16.45
C TRP A 148 4.90 7.09 -16.62
N GLN A 149 5.59 6.72 -15.53
CA GLN A 149 6.89 6.06 -15.64
C GLN A 149 6.62 4.58 -15.92
N VAL A 150 6.82 4.20 -17.18
CA VAL A 150 6.81 2.80 -17.63
C VAL A 150 8.18 2.22 -17.26
N HIS A 151 8.22 1.08 -16.58
CA HIS A 151 9.48 0.43 -16.23
C HIS A 151 10.03 -0.27 -17.48
N GLU A 152 11.37 -0.35 -17.65
CA GLU A 152 11.99 -0.96 -18.84
C GLU A 152 11.53 -2.40 -19.10
N GLU A 153 11.11 -3.12 -18.05
CA GLU A 153 10.57 -4.47 -18.13
C GLU A 153 9.23 -4.55 -18.88
N ASP A 154 8.45 -3.46 -18.92
CA ASP A 154 7.15 -3.38 -19.61
C ASP A 154 7.30 -3.30 -21.15
N LEU A 155 8.52 -2.98 -21.64
CA LEU A 155 8.82 -2.94 -23.08
C LEU A 155 9.23 -4.30 -23.64
N MET A 156 9.58 -5.26 -22.78
CA MET A 156 10.11 -6.56 -23.23
C MET A 156 9.03 -7.59 -23.59
N ASP A 157 7.77 -7.38 -23.16
CA ASP A 157 6.65 -8.28 -23.47
C ASP A 157 5.93 -7.93 -24.80
N GLN A 158 6.52 -7.06 -25.64
CA GLN A 158 5.96 -6.65 -26.94
C GLN A 158 6.75 -7.12 -28.17
N ILE A 159 7.62 -8.13 -28.05
CA ILE A 159 8.36 -8.72 -29.18
C ILE A 159 8.01 -10.20 -29.36
#